data_AF-A0A1Q6GK02-F1
#
_entry.id   AF-A0A1Q6GK02-F1
#
_cell.length_a   1.000
_cell.length_b   1.000
_cell.length_c   1.000
_cell.angle_alpha   90.00
_cell.angle_beta   90.00
_cell.angle_gamma   90.00
#
_symmetry.space_group_name_H-M   'P 1'
#
loop_
_entity.id
_entity.type
_entity.pdbx_description
1 polymer ?
#
loop_
_entity_poly.entity_id
_entity_poly.type
_entity_poly.pdbx_seq_one_letter_code
_entity_poly.pdbx_strand_id
1 'polypeptide(L)'
;MCISANGFLYPEIDNAVCVDCGLCSKACPVNNKPLCNNPNRVYLCWNKQDDIRLKSSSGGLFTAIASWVIKQNGIVCGATYDKEMNVIHLIVDNEEDLKKLRGSKYVQSNVGDSYRHIKCALKKTNGFIS
;
A
#
# COMPACT_ATOMS: atom_id res chain seq x y z
N MET A 1 8.79 -16.28 -7.50
CA MET A 1 9.03 -14.89 -7.98
C MET A 1 10.44 -14.88 -8.49
N CYS A 2 10.64 -14.33 -9.68
CA CYS A 2 11.96 -14.23 -10.30
C CYS A 2 12.34 -12.76 -10.47
N ILE A 3 13.65 -12.47 -10.43
CA ILE A 3 14.19 -11.13 -10.69
C ILE A 3 14.59 -11.07 -12.16
N SER A 4 14.06 -10.08 -12.87
CA SER A 4 14.40 -9.82 -14.26
C SER A 4 15.75 -9.11 -14.42
N ALA A 5 16.27 -9.02 -15.64
CA ALA A 5 17.53 -8.32 -15.94
C ALA A 5 17.51 -6.81 -15.59
N ASN A 6 16.33 -6.19 -15.60
CA ASN A 6 16.14 -4.80 -15.18
C ASN A 6 15.85 -4.66 -13.67
N GLY A 7 15.98 -5.73 -12.89
CA GLY A 7 15.92 -5.71 -11.42
C GLY A 7 14.51 -5.71 -10.82
N PHE A 8 13.46 -5.96 -11.61
CA PHE A 8 12.09 -6.02 -11.12
C PHE A 8 11.67 -7.46 -10.80
N LEU A 9 10.81 -7.60 -9.79
CA LEU A 9 10.17 -8.85 -9.42
C LEU A 9 9.00 -9.15 -10.33
N TYR A 10 8.98 -10.36 -10.87
CA TYR A 10 7.88 -10.90 -11.65
C TYR A 10 7.28 -12.15 -11.01
N PRO A 11 5.95 -12.35 -11.15
CA PRO A 11 5.33 -13.62 -10.81
C PRO A 11 5.89 -14.70 -11.74
N GLU A 12 6.16 -15.86 -11.18
CA GLU A 12 6.67 -17.03 -11.89
C GLU A 12 5.61 -18.13 -11.80
N ILE A 13 5.26 -18.71 -12.95
CA ILE A 13 4.28 -19.79 -13.00
C ILE A 13 5.02 -21.10 -12.80
N ASP A 14 4.64 -21.83 -11.75
CA ASP A 14 5.08 -23.20 -11.56
C ASP A 14 4.31 -24.12 -12.50
N ASN A 15 4.96 -24.54 -13.59
CA ASN A 15 4.36 -25.41 -14.60
C ASN A 15 4.07 -26.83 -14.09
N ALA A 16 4.66 -27.26 -12.96
CA ALA A 16 4.35 -28.55 -12.37
C ALA A 16 2.99 -28.57 -11.68
N VAL A 17 2.49 -27.40 -11.25
CA VAL A 17 1.21 -27.26 -10.51
C VAL A 17 0.15 -26.53 -11.34
N CYS A 18 0.55 -25.81 -12.38
CA CYS A 18 -0.37 -25.07 -13.24
C CYS A 18 -1.33 -26.00 -14.00
N VAL A 19 -2.63 -25.73 -13.90
CA VAL A 19 -3.70 -26.45 -14.62
C VAL A 19 -4.20 -25.70 -15.86
N ASP A 20 -3.42 -24.74 -16.36
CA ASP A 20 -3.74 -23.90 -17.52
C ASP A 20 -5.12 -23.20 -17.48
N CYS A 21 -5.54 -22.77 -16.29
CA CYS A 21 -6.84 -22.11 -16.10
C CYS A 21 -6.92 -20.66 -16.62
N GLY A 22 -5.79 -20.05 -17.00
CA GLY A 22 -5.71 -18.67 -17.49
C GLY A 22 -6.00 -17.56 -16.46
N LEU A 23 -6.31 -17.88 -15.20
CA LEU A 23 -6.71 -16.91 -14.18
C LEU A 23 -5.62 -15.88 -13.85
N CYS A 24 -4.35 -16.30 -13.83
CA CYS A 24 -3.20 -15.41 -13.58
C CYS A 24 -3.11 -14.29 -14.65
N SER A 25 -3.32 -14.64 -15.92
CA SER A 25 -3.33 -13.69 -17.03
C SER A 25 -4.53 -12.75 -16.96
N LYS A 26 -5.72 -13.30 -16.65
CA LYS A 26 -6.96 -12.52 -16.51
C LYS A 26 -6.90 -11.50 -15.39
N ALA A 27 -6.26 -11.82 -14.26
CA ALA A 27 -6.12 -10.91 -13.12
C ALA A 27 -4.94 -9.94 -13.25
N CYS A 28 -4.03 -10.14 -14.22
CA CYS A 28 -2.81 -9.34 -14.36
C CYS A 28 -3.13 -7.86 -14.68
N PRO A 29 -2.68 -6.90 -13.86
CA PRO A 29 -2.91 -5.47 -14.11
C PRO A 29 -2.26 -4.96 -15.41
N VAL A 30 -1.23 -5.63 -15.92
CA VAL A 30 -0.58 -5.25 -17.19
C VAL A 30 -1.49 -5.53 -18.39
N ASN A 31 -2.28 -6.61 -18.32
CA ASN A 31 -3.21 -7.01 -19.38
C ASN A 31 -4.54 -6.25 -19.31
N ASN A 32 -4.86 -5.69 -18.15
CA ASN A 32 -6.12 -5.01 -17.90
C ASN A 32 -5.88 -3.52 -17.68
N LYS A 33 -6.23 -2.69 -18.66
CA LYS A 33 -6.21 -1.23 -18.46
C LYS A 33 -7.13 -0.88 -17.29
N PRO A 34 -6.66 -0.11 -16.29
CA PRO A 34 -7.53 0.36 -15.22
C PRO A 34 -8.66 1.20 -15.81
N LEU A 35 -9.85 1.09 -15.24
CA LEU A 35 -10.98 1.94 -15.60
C LEU A 35 -10.63 3.39 -15.22
N CYS A 36 -10.48 4.25 -16.22
CA CYS A 36 -10.32 5.69 -16.01
C CYS A 36 -11.70 6.33 -15.91
N ASN A 37 -12.20 6.48 -14.68
CA ASN A 37 -13.39 7.30 -14.43
C ASN A 37 -12.97 8.78 -14.34
N ASN A 38 -13.69 9.66 -15.04
CA ASN A 38 -13.50 11.11 -14.87
C ASN A 38 -13.99 11.52 -13.48
N PRO A 39 -13.16 12.14 -12.63
CA PRO A 39 -13.61 12.59 -11.32
C PRO A 39 -14.62 13.73 -11.48
N ASN A 40 -15.77 13.62 -10.81
CA ASN A 40 -16.79 14.68 -10.81
C ASN A 40 -16.29 15.97 -10.13
N ARG A 41 -15.33 15.87 -9.20
CA ARG A 41 -14.73 17.00 -8.47
C ARG A 41 -13.27 16.69 -8.11
N VAL A 42 -12.44 17.72 -8.11
CA VAL A 42 -11.02 17.67 -7.71
C VAL A 42 -10.77 18.73 -6.65
N TYR A 43 -10.05 18.37 -5.59
CA TYR A 43 -9.74 19.25 -4.47
C TYR A 43 -8.22 19.38 -4.30
N LEU A 44 -7.77 20.59 -3.98
CA LEU A 44 -6.41 20.87 -3.58
C LEU A 44 -6.39 21.15 -2.08
N CYS A 45 -5.59 20.38 -1.34
CA CYS A 45 -5.53 20.44 0.11
C CYS A 45 -4.08 20.41 0.59
N TRP A 46 -3.80 21.08 1.69
CA TRP A 46 -2.56 20.91 2.45
C TRP A 46 -2.85 20.85 3.95
N ASN A 47 -1.96 20.20 4.69
CA ASN A 47 -2.03 20.08 6.12
C ASN A 47 -1.74 21.44 6.77
N LYS A 48 -2.56 21.83 7.74
CA LYS A 48 -2.41 23.09 8.48
C LYS A 48 -1.24 23.06 9.47
N GLN A 49 -0.78 21.87 9.86
CA GLN A 49 0.40 21.71 10.71
C GLN A 49 1.64 21.71 9.83
N ASP A 50 2.44 22.78 9.94
CA ASP A 50 3.60 23.00 9.08
C ASP A 50 4.70 21.96 9.28
N ASP A 51 4.91 21.47 10.50
CA ASP A 51 5.91 20.43 10.77
C ASP A 51 5.56 19.11 10.06
N ILE A 52 4.28 18.74 10.00
CA ILE A 52 3.80 17.57 9.25
C ILE A 52 3.95 17.81 7.74
N ARG A 53 3.57 18.99 7.27
CA ARG A 53 3.65 19.37 5.85
C ARG A 53 5.09 19.32 5.34
N LEU A 54 6.03 19.93 6.07
CA LEU A 54 7.45 19.97 5.73
C LEU A 54 8.11 18.59 5.74
N LYS A 55 7.64 17.66 6.58
CA LYS A 55 8.11 16.25 6.64
C LYS A 55 7.39 15.33 5.64
N SER A 56 6.57 15.87 4.75
CA SER A 56 5.80 15.11 3.76
C SER A 56 6.26 15.44 2.33
N SER A 57 6.00 14.56 1.37
CA SER A 57 6.41 14.79 -0.05
C SER A 57 5.58 15.84 -0.79
N SER A 58 4.49 16.33 -0.20
CA SER A 58 3.56 17.29 -0.81
C SER A 58 2.74 17.95 0.30
N GLY A 59 1.44 18.16 0.12
CA GLY A 59 0.55 18.78 1.11
C GLY A 59 0.36 18.03 2.44
N GLY A 60 0.99 16.87 2.67
CA GLY A 60 0.90 16.16 3.96
C GLY A 60 -0.48 15.55 4.26
N LEU A 61 -1.29 15.32 3.23
CA LEU A 61 -2.64 14.76 3.37
C LEU A 61 -2.64 13.29 3.84
N PHE A 62 -1.67 12.49 3.39
CA PHE A 62 -1.49 11.10 3.84
C PHE A 62 -1.48 11.02 5.37
N THR A 63 -0.64 11.82 6.03
CA THR A 63 -0.53 11.82 7.49
C THR A 63 -1.85 12.20 8.15
N ALA A 64 -2.55 13.21 7.64
CA ALA A 64 -3.81 13.66 8.23
C ALA A 64 -4.88 12.56 8.21
N ILE A 65 -5.03 11.86 7.07
CA ILE A 65 -5.99 10.76 6.91
C ILE A 65 -5.55 9.55 7.77
N ALA A 66 -4.28 9.19 7.73
CA ALA A 66 -3.75 8.04 8.47
C ALA A 66 -3.88 8.22 9.99
N SER A 67 -3.59 9.42 10.51
CA SER A 67 -3.83 9.75 11.92
C SER A 67 -5.31 9.63 12.30
N TRP A 68 -6.22 10.06 11.43
CA TRP A 68 -7.66 9.90 11.68
C TRP A 68 -8.04 8.42 11.77
N VAL A 69 -7.57 7.56 10.86
CA VAL A 69 -7.83 6.10 10.87
C VAL A 69 -7.34 5.47 12.19
N ILE A 70 -6.13 5.80 12.64
CA ILE A 70 -5.57 5.28 13.90
C ILE A 70 -6.39 5.73 15.11
N LYS A 71 -6.89 6.97 15.14
CA LYS A 71 -7.79 7.47 16.20
C LYS A 71 -9.13 6.72 16.25
N GLN A 72 -9.52 6.06 15.16
CA GLN A 72 -10.68 5.17 15.12
C GLN A 72 -10.30 3.70 15.40
N ASN A 73 -9.15 3.46 16.04
CA ASN A 73 -8.61 2.11 16.31
C ASN A 73 -8.37 1.27 15.04
N GLY A 74 -8.17 1.94 13.90
CA GLY A 74 -7.81 1.31 12.64
C GLY A 74 -6.30 1.07 12.49
N ILE A 75 -5.92 0.34 11.44
CA ILE A 75 -4.54 0.11 11.04
C ILE A 75 -4.24 0.80 9.70
N VAL A 76 -3.00 1.20 9.50
CA VAL A 76 -2.53 1.83 8.25
C VAL A 76 -1.40 1.00 7.67
N CYS A 77 -1.52 0.62 6.40
CA CYS A 77 -0.47 -0.07 5.66
C CYS A 77 0.16 0.92 4.66
N GLY A 78 1.48 1.01 4.62
CA GLY A 78 2.21 1.85 3.68
C GLY A 78 3.63 1.38 3.44
N ALA A 79 4.33 2.04 2.52
CA ALA A 79 5.69 1.67 2.13
C ALA A 79 6.75 2.40 2.98
N THR A 80 7.78 1.67 3.40
CA THR A 80 8.93 2.18 4.17
C THR A 80 10.23 1.52 3.72
N TYR A 81 11.37 2.06 4.14
CA TYR A 81 12.67 1.42 3.93
C TYR A 81 13.01 0.51 5.12
N ASP A 82 13.49 -0.69 4.83
CA ASP A 82 14.14 -1.53 5.85
C ASP A 82 15.59 -1.10 6.08
N LYS A 83 16.33 -1.85 6.91
CA LYS A 83 17.73 -1.56 7.24
C LYS A 83 18.68 -1.69 6.04
N GLU A 84 18.28 -2.43 5.02
CA GLU A 84 19.05 -2.72 3.82
C GLU A 84 18.63 -1.80 2.65
N MET A 85 17.80 -0.79 2.92
CA MET A 85 17.25 0.13 1.92
C MET A 85 16.30 -0.52 0.90
N ASN A 86 15.75 -1.71 1.21
CA ASN A 86 14.66 -2.27 0.42
C ASN A 86 13.35 -1.57 0.79
N VAL A 87 12.47 -1.36 -0.18
CA VAL A 87 11.13 -0.82 0.08
C VAL A 87 10.19 -1.97 0.44
N ILE A 88 9.66 -1.94 1.66
CA ILE A 88 8.73 -2.95 2.18
C ILE A 88 7.42 -2.30 2.61
N HIS A 89 6.36 -3.10 2.71
CA HIS A 89 5.12 -2.67 3.34
C HIS A 89 5.16 -2.91 4.85
N LEU A 90 4.82 -1.86 5.61
CA LEU A 90 4.70 -1.90 7.07
C LEU A 90 3.27 -1.53 7.47
N ILE A 91 2.72 -2.27 8.41
CA ILE A 91 1.44 -1.98 9.05
C ILE A 91 1.73 -1.30 10.38
N VAL A 92 1.06 -0.18 10.63
CA VAL A 92 1.18 0.60 11.87
C VAL A 92 -0.21 0.91 12.42
N ASP A 93 -0.31 1.02 13.73
CA ASP A 93 -1.54 1.25 14.49
C ASP A 93 -1.40 2.41 15.50
N ASN A 94 -0.31 3.16 15.42
CA ASN A 94 0.02 4.25 16.33
C ASN A 94 0.59 5.46 15.56
N GLU A 95 0.40 6.67 16.11
CA GLU A 95 0.81 7.91 15.44
C GLU A 95 2.34 8.06 15.32
N GLU A 96 3.10 7.53 16.28
CA GLU A 96 4.56 7.65 16.33
C GLU A 96 5.22 6.97 15.12
N ASP A 97 4.66 5.84 14.69
CA ASP A 97 5.16 5.05 13.58
C ASP A 97 4.69 5.53 12.21
N LEU A 98 3.66 6.38 12.12
CA LEU A 98 3.19 6.94 10.83
C LEU A 98 4.30 7.66 10.06
N LYS A 99 5.25 8.27 10.78
CA LYS A 99 6.39 8.97 10.16
C LYS A 99 7.23 8.03 9.28
N LYS A 100 7.27 6.73 9.58
CA LYS A 100 7.99 5.71 8.79
C LYS A 100 7.37 5.51 7.41
N LEU A 101 6.08 5.79 7.26
CA LEU A 101 5.32 5.60 6.02
C LEU A 101 5.29 6.86 5.14
N ARG A 102 5.74 8.01 5.66
CA ARG A 102 5.80 9.27 4.90
C ARG A 102 6.88 9.21 3.83
N GLY A 103 6.74 10.07 2.83
CA GLY A 103 7.71 10.18 1.75
C GLY A 103 7.38 9.24 0.59
N SER A 104 7.56 9.72 -0.65
CA SER A 104 7.48 8.92 -1.86
C SER A 104 8.66 7.96 -1.98
N LYS A 105 8.38 6.72 -2.42
CA LYS A 105 9.39 5.71 -2.75
C LYS A 105 9.23 5.38 -4.22
N TYR A 106 10.28 5.54 -5.01
CA TYR A 106 10.25 5.42 -6.47
C TYR A 106 10.87 4.12 -6.99
N VAL A 107 10.93 3.09 -6.15
CA VAL A 107 11.37 1.75 -6.51
C VAL A 107 10.29 0.74 -6.15
N GLN A 108 10.31 -0.44 -6.78
CA GLN A 108 9.35 -1.50 -6.50
C GLN A 108 9.41 -1.88 -5.01
N SER A 109 8.24 -2.05 -4.41
CA SER A 109 8.13 -2.45 -3.02
C SER A 109 7.77 -3.93 -2.89
N ASN A 110 8.27 -4.57 -1.84
CA ASN A 110 7.85 -5.90 -1.44
C ASN A 110 6.61 -5.80 -0.53
N VAL A 111 5.49 -6.35 -0.99
CA VAL A 111 4.22 -6.36 -0.23
C VAL A 111 4.20 -7.46 0.84
N GLY A 112 5.01 -8.52 0.68
CA GLY A 112 5.08 -9.64 1.61
C GLY A 112 3.70 -10.18 2.01
N ASP A 113 3.50 -10.40 3.30
CA ASP A 113 2.25 -10.91 3.88
C ASP A 113 1.23 -9.82 4.25
N SER A 114 1.44 -8.56 3.85
CA SER A 114 0.60 -7.43 4.28
C SER A 114 -0.88 -7.63 3.97
N TYR A 115 -1.24 -8.14 2.78
CA TYR A 115 -2.63 -8.44 2.45
C TYR A 115 -3.26 -9.48 3.37
N ARG A 116 -2.50 -10.52 3.76
CA ARG A 116 -2.96 -11.55 4.70
C ARG A 116 -3.21 -10.94 6.07
N HIS A 117 -2.30 -10.11 6.56
CA HIS A 117 -2.45 -9.42 7.84
C HIS A 117 -3.64 -8.45 7.84
N ILE A 118 -3.81 -7.67 6.77
CA ILE A 118 -4.97 -6.77 6.60
C ILE A 118 -6.28 -7.58 6.62
N LYS A 119 -6.36 -8.69 5.89
CA LYS A 119 -7.54 -9.57 5.88
C LYS A 119 -7.83 -10.13 7.27
N CYS A 120 -6.81 -10.57 8.01
CA CYS A 120 -6.97 -11.04 9.39
C CYS A 120 -7.46 -9.93 10.33
N ALA A 121 -6.92 -8.71 10.20
CA ALA A 121 -7.37 -7.57 10.97
C ALA A 121 -8.85 -7.26 10.71
N LEU A 122 -9.24 -7.12 9.44
CA LEU A 122 -10.63 -6.86 9.05
C LEU A 122 -11.62 -7.90 9.59
N LYS A 123 -11.25 -9.19 9.56
CA LYS A 123 -12.10 -10.26 10.11
C LYS A 123 -12.27 -10.20 11.63
N LYS A 124 -11.26 -9.77 12.37
CA LYS A 124 -11.36 -9.57 13.82
C LYS A 124 -12.30 -8.41 14.17
N THR A 125 -12.36 -7.40 13.31
CA THR A 125 -13.19 -6.20 13.47
C THR A 125 -14.63 -6.38 12.99
N ASN A 126 -15.04 -7.56 12.53
CA ASN A 126 -16.42 -7.87 12.08
C ASN A 126 -17.50 -7.80 13.20
N GLY A 127 -17.22 -7.15 14.34
CA GLY A 127 -18.24 -6.63 15.26
C GLY A 127 -18.80 -5.25 14.88
N PHE A 128 -18.35 -4.63 13.78
CA PHE A 128 -18.76 -3.28 13.34
C PHE A 128 -19.78 -3.25 12.18
N ILE A 129 -20.44 -4.36 11.88
CA ILE A 129 -21.59 -4.37 10.96
C ILE A 129 -22.76 -5.10 11.64
N SER A 130 -23.53 -4.33 12.41
CA SER A 130 -24.97 -4.52 12.64
C SER A 130 -25.60 -3.17 12.95
#